data_AF-A0A2W5SYW3-F1
#
_entry.id   AF-A0A2W5SYW3-F1
#
_cell.length_a   1.000
_cell.length_b   1.000
_cell.length_c   1.000
_cell.angle_alpha   90.00
_cell.angle_beta   90.00
_cell.angle_gamma   90.00
#
_symmetry.space_group_name_H-M   'P 1'
#
loop_
_entity.id
_entity.type
_entity.pdbx_description
1 polymer ?
#
loop_
_entity_poly.entity_id
_entity_poly.type
_entity_poly.pdbx_seq_one_letter_code
_entity_poly.pdbx_strand_id
1 'polypeptide(L)'
;MASIGRDPSSPPAERFSLDKVVLGLADDLDELRSGRISIEDARVRAELAKQLMNGVRLVVNARKYLEHDARLVAPTEETRP
;
A
#
# COMPACT_ATOMS: atom_id res chain seq x y z
N MET A 1 11.01 -21.84 -4.99
CA MET A 1 10.11 -20.78 -4.50
C MET A 1 10.13 -19.66 -5.52
N ALA A 2 9.12 -19.56 -6.38
CA ALA A 2 9.04 -18.50 -7.37
C ALA A 2 8.87 -17.16 -6.65
N SER A 3 9.74 -16.20 -6.96
CA SER A 3 9.51 -14.80 -6.63
C SER A 3 8.25 -14.37 -7.38
N ILE A 4 7.11 -14.33 -6.69
CA ILE A 4 5.90 -13.69 -7.22
C ILE A 4 6.23 -12.20 -7.23
N GLY A 5 6.74 -11.73 -8.36
CA GLY A 5 6.86 -10.30 -8.62
C GLY A 5 5.48 -9.70 -8.42
N ARG A 6 5.37 -8.80 -7.44
CA ARG A 6 4.15 -8.05 -7.14
C ARG A 6 3.66 -7.39 -8.43
N ASP A 7 2.50 -7.80 -8.91
CA ASP A 7 1.94 -7.25 -10.15
C ASP A 7 1.75 -5.73 -10.00
N PRO A 8 2.42 -4.91 -10.84
CA PRO A 8 2.36 -3.47 -10.77
C PRO A 8 1.00 -2.88 -11.20
N SER A 9 0.04 -3.72 -11.60
CA SER A 9 -1.34 -3.34 -11.89
C SER A 9 -2.31 -3.61 -10.73
N SER A 10 -1.98 -4.51 -9.80
CA SER A 10 -2.87 -4.85 -8.66
C SER A 10 -3.10 -3.65 -7.74
N PRO A 11 -4.26 -3.56 -7.06
CA PRO A 11 -4.53 -2.51 -6.08
C PRO A 11 -3.39 -2.39 -5.04
N PRO A 12 -3.00 -1.16 -4.61
CA PRO A 12 -1.94 -0.99 -3.63
C PRO A 12 -2.16 -1.77 -2.34
N ALA A 13 -3.42 -1.93 -1.90
CA ALA A 13 -3.77 -2.73 -0.72
C ALA A 13 -3.28 -4.18 -0.81
N GLU A 14 -3.49 -4.82 -1.95
CA GLU A 14 -3.07 -6.20 -2.22
C GLU A 14 -1.55 -6.27 -2.44
N ARG A 15 -1.01 -5.34 -3.23
CA ARG A 15 0.41 -5.27 -3.54
C ARG A 15 1.28 -5.13 -2.29
N PHE A 16 0.85 -4.33 -1.32
CA PHE A 16 1.59 -4.08 -0.10
C PHE A 16 1.11 -4.90 1.09
N SER A 17 0.13 -5.80 0.89
CA SER A 17 -0.49 -6.62 1.95
C SER A 17 -0.88 -5.78 3.17
N LEU A 18 -1.60 -4.68 2.92
CA LEU A 18 -1.97 -3.72 3.96
C LEU A 18 -2.92 -4.33 5.00
N ASP A 19 -3.70 -5.33 4.59
CA ASP A 19 -4.49 -6.20 5.47
C ASP A 19 -3.61 -6.85 6.54
N LYS A 20 -2.48 -7.44 6.15
CA LYS A 20 -1.55 -8.09 7.09
C LYS A 20 -0.90 -7.10 8.04
N VAL A 21 -0.61 -5.89 7.56
CA VAL A 21 -0.02 -4.84 8.42
C VAL A 21 -1.03 -4.38 9.47
N VAL A 22 -2.29 -4.19 9.10
CA VAL A 22 -3.34 -3.79 10.04
C VAL A 22 -3.63 -4.91 11.05
N LEU A 23 -3.71 -6.16 10.60
CA LEU A 23 -3.88 -7.31 11.49
C LEU A 23 -2.69 -7.45 12.45
N GLY A 24 -1.46 -7.33 11.95
CA GLY A 24 -0.26 -7.36 12.79
C GLY A 24 -0.23 -6.26 13.86
N LEU A 25 -0.71 -5.05 13.55
CA LEU A 25 -0.85 -3.98 14.55
C LEU A 25 -1.90 -4.32 15.62
N ALA A 26 -2.97 -5.03 15.26
CA ALA A 26 -3.94 -5.51 16.24
C ALA A 26 -3.32 -6.58 17.15
N ASP A 27 -2.57 -7.52 16.57
CA ASP A 27 -1.84 -8.54 17.32
C ASP A 27 -0.81 -7.90 18.27
N ASP A 28 -0.08 -6.87 17.81
CA ASP A 28 0.87 -6.11 18.64
C ASP A 28 0.19 -5.49 19.88
N LEU A 29 -1.05 -5.02 19.75
CA LEU A 29 -1.81 -4.48 20.90
C LEU A 29 -2.15 -5.57 21.92
N ASP A 30 -2.49 -6.77 21.46
CA ASP A 30 -2.78 -7.90 22.34
C ASP A 30 -1.51 -8.46 22.97
N GLU A 31 -0.39 -8.49 22.24
CA GLU A 31 0.94 -8.78 22.78
C GLU A 31 1.34 -7.79 23.87
N LEU A 32 1.14 -6.49 23.64
CA LEU A 32 1.44 -5.45 24.62
C LEU A 32 0.58 -5.60 25.88
N ARG A 33 -0.74 -5.80 25.74
CA ARG A 33 -1.66 -5.99 26.87
C ARG A 33 -1.34 -7.23 27.70
N SER A 34 -0.88 -8.29 27.05
CA SER A 34 -0.46 -9.52 27.72
C SER A 34 0.94 -9.45 28.33
N GLY A 35 1.68 -8.36 28.11
CA GLY A 35 3.06 -8.19 28.59
C GLY A 35 4.10 -9.00 27.81
N ARG A 36 3.78 -9.51 26.61
CA ARG A 36 4.71 -10.26 25.75
C ARG A 36 5.73 -9.36 25.06
N ILE A 37 5.39 -8.11 24.81
CA ILE A 37 6.29 -7.09 24.27
C ILE A 37 6.28 -5.84 25.15
N SER A 38 7.35 -5.06 25.10
CA SER A 38 7.42 -3.79 25.82
C SER A 38 6.64 -2.68 25.08
N ILE A 39 6.37 -1.58 25.80
CA ILE A 39 5.79 -0.37 25.19
C ILE A 39 6.70 0.14 24.05
N GLU A 40 8.02 0.05 24.23
CA GLU A 40 8.97 0.52 23.21
C GLU A 40 8.92 -0.37 21.95
N ASP A 41 8.82 -1.70 22.12
CA ASP A 41 8.65 -2.62 20.99
C ASP A 41 7.38 -2.28 20.18
N ALA A 42 6.25 -2.11 20.86
CA ALA A 42 4.98 -1.75 20.23
C ALA A 42 5.08 -0.41 19.50
N ARG A 43 5.78 0.57 20.09
CA ARG A 43 5.99 1.90 19.47
C ARG A 43 6.84 1.80 18.21
N VAL A 44 7.95 1.06 18.24
CA VAL A 44 8.83 0.88 17.08
C VAL A 44 8.08 0.20 15.94
N ARG A 45 7.31 -0.86 16.23
CA ARG A 45 6.47 -1.55 15.23
C ARG A 45 5.42 -0.61 14.62
N ALA A 46 4.75 0.20 15.44
CA ALA A 46 3.78 1.19 14.99
C ALA A 46 4.41 2.27 14.08
N GLU A 47 5.60 2.77 14.41
CA GLU A 47 6.29 3.75 13.58
C GLU A 47 6.71 3.16 12.23
N LEU A 48 7.17 1.91 12.17
CA LEU A 48 7.46 1.23 10.91
C LEU A 48 6.20 1.09 10.04
N ALA A 49 5.08 0.67 10.62
CA ALA A 49 3.81 0.56 9.91
C ALA A 49 3.35 1.93 9.37
N LYS A 50 3.53 3.00 10.13
CA LYS A 50 3.23 4.37 9.70
C LYS A 50 4.09 4.80 8.51
N GLN A 51 5.38 4.49 8.48
CA GLN A 51 6.24 4.79 7.33
C GLN A 51 5.77 4.05 6.07
N LEU A 52 5.36 2.79 6.19
CA LEU A 52 4.78 2.04 5.08
C LEU A 52 3.50 2.72 4.55
N MET A 53 2.57 3.09 5.43
CA MET A 53 1.32 3.75 5.06
C MET A 53 1.55 5.12 4.41
N ASN A 54 2.56 5.86 4.87
CA ASN A 54 3.00 7.09 4.21
C ASN A 54 3.44 6.85 2.77
N GLY A 55 4.23 5.79 2.52
CA GLY A 55 4.64 5.40 1.16
C GLY A 55 3.44 5.05 0.27
N VAL A 56 2.48 4.27 0.78
CA VAL A 56 1.24 3.93 0.05
C VAL A 56 0.47 5.19 -0.32
N ARG A 57 0.32 6.13 0.61
CA ARG A 57 -0.36 7.40 0.38
C ARG A 57 0.30 8.19 -0.76
N LEU A 58 1.64 8.24 -0.79
CA LEU A 58 2.37 8.90 -1.88
C LEU A 58 2.07 8.28 -3.24
N VAL A 59 2.06 6.94 -3.33
CA VAL A 59 1.74 6.22 -4.57
C VAL A 59 0.30 6.49 -5.03
N VAL A 60 -0.66 6.43 -4.13
CA VAL A 60 -2.07 6.71 -4.45
C VAL A 60 -2.26 8.15 -4.92
N ASN A 61 -1.61 9.11 -4.27
CA ASN A 61 -1.69 10.52 -4.66
C ASN A 61 -1.01 10.78 -6.01
N ALA A 62 0.15 10.18 -6.26
CA ALA A 62 0.83 10.28 -7.55
C ALA A 62 -0.04 9.71 -8.68
N ARG A 63 -0.72 8.57 -8.45
CA ARG A 63 -1.65 7.99 -9.41
C ARG A 63 -2.82 8.92 -9.71
N LYS A 64 -3.46 9.48 -8.68
CA LYS A 64 -4.56 10.45 -8.85
C LYS A 64 -4.12 11.70 -9.63
N TYR A 65 -2.91 12.19 -9.35
CA TYR A 65 -2.34 13.33 -10.05
C TYR A 65 -2.12 13.03 -11.55
N LEU A 66 -1.54 11.87 -11.87
CA LEU A 66 -1.34 11.45 -13.27
C LEU A 66 -2.66 11.18 -14.00
N GLU A 67 -3.65 10.58 -13.32
CA GLU A 67 -4.99 10.35 -13.88
C GLU A 67 -5.72 11.66 -14.18
N HIS A 68 -5.55 12.68 -13.34
CA HIS A 68 -6.10 14.01 -13.57
C HIS A 68 -5.48 14.70 -14.79
N ASP A 69 -4.17 14.59 -14.96
CA ASP A 69 -3.43 15.25 -16.04
C ASP A 69 -3.50 14.48 -17.38
N ALA A 70 -4.04 13.26 -17.38
CA ALA A 70 -4.23 12.46 -18.58
C ALA A 70 -5.33 13.05 -19.49
N ARG A 71 -4.95 13.58 -20.65
CA ARG A 71 -5.90 13.96 -21.71
C ARG A 71 -6.51 12.69 -22.31
N LEU A 72 -7.84 12.68 -22.45
CA LEU A 72 -8.55 11.68 -23.26
C LEU A 72 -8.04 11.80 -24.71
N VAL A 73 -7.28 10.80 -25.15
CA VAL A 73 -6.92 10.68 -26.57
C VAL A 73 -8.21 10.31 -27.30
N ALA A 74 -8.69 11.20 -28.17
CA ALA A 74 -9.83 10.90 -29.02
C ALA A 74 -9.51 9.63 -29.84
N PRO A 75 -10.50 8.75 -30.09
CA PRO A 75 -10.28 7.60 -30.96
C PRO A 75 -9.70 8.10 -32.27
N THR A 76 -8.50 7.63 -32.62
CA THR A 76 -7.88 7.96 -33.90
C THR A 76 -8.85 7.46 -34.96
N GLU A 77 -9.43 8.38 -35.74
CA GLU A 77 -10.25 8.02 -36.89
C GLU A 77 -9.44 7.06 -37.74
N GLU A 78 -9.91 5.83 -37.82
CA GLU A 78 -9.41 4.82 -38.73
C GLU A 78 -9.68 5.36 -40.13
N THR A 79 -8.68 6.01 -40.72
CA THR A 79 -8.69 6.43 -42.12
C THR A 79 -8.84 5.18 -42.97
N ARG A 80 -10.08 4.81 -43.28
CA ARG A 80 -10.40 3.78 -44.25
C ARG A 80 -10.16 4.36 -45.65
N PRO A 81 -9.48 3.64 -46.56
CA PRO A 81 -9.26 4.07 -47.94
C PRO A 81 -10.55 4.20 -48.74
#